data_AF-A0A9E6AJI4-F1
#
_entry.id   AF-A0A9E6AJI4-F1
#
_cell.length_a   1.000
_cell.length_b   1.000
_cell.length_c   1.000
_cell.angle_alpha   90.00
_cell.angle_beta   90.00
_cell.angle_gamma   90.00
#
_symmetry.space_group_name_H-M   'P 1'
#
loop_
_entity.id
_entity.type
_entity.pdbx_description
1 polymer ?
#
loop_
_entity_poly.entity_id
_entity_poly.type
_entity_poly.pdbx_seq_one_letter_code
_entity_poly.pdbx_strand_id
1 'polypeptide(L)'
;MIRYSKLTQSRAMVFAAVVWTTCFTVGAARSEDVFTDAFGIVPIGSVSSDRLLRSVTQRVSDGSNEASVHIFVGPKSLEAGGDNGLATAVVLDAQGSLVPDGTEVTFFLDGQEIGTIQTRYGIATVPLAPGSVAVGFSVGAVAAGGQSQRATYRVTPDVGSLSVGLLPQLKSVSHETLAPFTSGPILDQYGNVVDDGTAASIVLFHDVNHFSYLPTRTVRGSADVSFLVRDVPSFAQVVTNVGSQLSTVRAFNAVPIIFDADLPVRLSVQADLRAMLLEIGPFLTSSGHQLTDGSKVSATISDSAGNSRTFSGWVQDGVFSRSVAFDPRLAPFTLVVEAQKTKFEYFGLEADDYSGGSDN
;
A
#
# COMPACT_ATOMS: atom_id res chain seq x y z
N MET A 1 20.02 -34.07 35.07
CA MET A 1 19.82 -35.54 35.10
C MET A 1 18.63 -35.85 34.17
N ILE A 2 18.82 -35.76 32.85
CA ILE A 2 18.98 -36.85 31.85
C ILE A 2 18.04 -38.05 32.05
N ARG A 3 17.06 -38.21 31.13
CA ARG A 3 16.71 -39.40 30.28
C ARG A 3 15.26 -39.23 29.78
N TYR A 4 15.01 -38.85 28.52
CA TYR A 4 14.85 -39.67 27.30
C TYR A 4 13.87 -40.86 27.38
N SER A 5 12.78 -40.80 26.61
CA SER A 5 12.23 -41.97 25.90
C SER A 5 11.45 -41.60 24.62
N LYS A 6 12.08 -41.90 23.48
CA LYS A 6 11.63 -42.39 22.15
C LYS A 6 10.23 -41.98 21.61
N LEU A 7 10.12 -41.31 20.46
CA LEU A 7 10.31 -41.75 19.04
C LEU A 7 9.22 -42.68 18.49
N THR A 8 8.45 -42.17 17.52
CA THR A 8 7.96 -42.96 16.37
C THR A 8 7.74 -42.08 15.13
N GLN A 9 8.57 -42.34 14.11
CA GLN A 9 8.37 -42.33 12.64
C GLN A 9 7.88 -41.03 11.96
N SER A 10 8.71 -40.23 11.25
CA SER A 10 9.51 -40.47 10.03
C SER A 10 8.72 -40.98 8.80
N ARG A 11 8.49 -40.06 7.86
CA ARG A 11 8.31 -40.33 6.43
C ARG A 11 9.45 -39.66 5.68
N ALA A 12 10.51 -40.43 5.41
CA ALA A 12 11.54 -40.07 4.45
C ALA A 12 11.10 -40.54 3.06
N MET A 13 11.02 -39.61 2.12
CA MET A 13 10.82 -39.91 0.70
C MET A 13 12.16 -40.38 0.13
N VAL A 14 12.19 -41.65 -0.28
CA VAL A 14 13.29 -42.29 -1.00
C VAL A 14 13.15 -41.93 -2.48
N PHE A 15 14.10 -41.20 -3.04
CA PHE A 15 14.36 -41.22 -4.49
C PHE A 15 15.78 -41.75 -4.70
N ALA A 16 15.83 -42.94 -5.30
CA ALA A 16 17.06 -43.67 -5.59
C ALA A 16 17.78 -43.08 -6.80
N ALA A 17 19.11 -43.10 -6.68
CA ALA A 17 20.06 -42.69 -7.69
C ALA A 17 20.10 -43.64 -8.89
N VAL A 18 20.32 -43.09 -10.08
CA VAL A 18 21.00 -43.77 -11.19
C VAL A 18 22.12 -42.85 -11.65
N VAL A 19 23.33 -43.14 -11.18
CA VAL A 19 24.58 -42.52 -11.64
C VAL A 19 25.16 -43.45 -12.70
N TRP A 20 25.19 -42.98 -13.95
CA TRP A 20 26.04 -43.55 -15.00
C TRP A 20 27.35 -42.76 -15.03
N THR A 21 28.44 -43.40 -14.61
CA THR A 21 29.79 -42.85 -14.72
C THR A 21 30.38 -43.29 -16.06
N THR A 22 30.25 -42.45 -17.08
CA THR A 22 31.09 -42.51 -18.29
C THR A 22 32.29 -41.60 -18.07
N CYS A 23 33.45 -42.18 -17.77
CA CYS A 23 34.73 -41.48 -17.80
C CYS A 23 35.06 -41.12 -19.26
N PHE A 24 34.74 -39.89 -19.68
CA PHE A 24 35.44 -39.26 -20.79
C PHE A 24 36.74 -38.65 -20.26
N THR A 25 37.88 -39.14 -20.75
CA THR A 25 39.16 -38.45 -20.63
C THR A 25 39.09 -37.17 -21.47
N VAL A 26 38.64 -36.07 -20.87
CA VAL A 26 38.76 -34.73 -21.46
C VAL A 26 40.24 -34.36 -21.36
N GLY A 27 40.94 -34.35 -22.50
CA GLY A 27 42.29 -33.80 -22.57
C GLY A 27 42.27 -32.36 -22.04
N ALA A 28 43.30 -31.99 -21.28
CA ALA A 28 43.41 -30.65 -20.71
C ALA A 28 43.20 -29.59 -21.79
N ALA A 29 42.09 -28.86 -21.70
CA ALA A 29 41.85 -27.69 -22.53
C ALA A 29 42.96 -26.69 -22.17
N ARG A 30 43.91 -26.49 -23.08
CA ARG A 30 44.88 -25.42 -22.93
C ARG A 30 44.10 -24.11 -23.07
N SER A 31 44.14 -23.29 -22.03
CA SER A 31 43.79 -21.88 -22.11
C SER A 31 44.55 -21.27 -23.29
N GLU A 32 43.83 -20.81 -24.30
CA GLU A 32 44.42 -20.03 -25.37
C GLU A 32 44.67 -18.63 -24.83
N ASP A 33 45.92 -18.16 -24.87
CA ASP A 33 46.25 -16.82 -24.44
C ASP A 33 45.55 -15.82 -25.37
N VAL A 34 44.66 -15.00 -24.81
CA VAL A 34 43.88 -14.01 -25.56
C VAL A 34 44.37 -12.61 -25.24
N PHE A 35 44.39 -11.76 -26.26
CA PHE A 35 44.67 -10.34 -26.20
C PHE A 35 43.36 -9.56 -26.37
N THR A 36 43.14 -8.57 -25.51
CA THR A 36 41.96 -7.72 -25.54
C THR A 36 42.33 -6.29 -25.88
N ASP A 37 41.74 -5.73 -26.93
CA ASP A 37 41.86 -4.31 -27.30
C ASP A 37 40.49 -3.69 -27.61
N ALA A 38 40.48 -2.41 -28.01
CA ALA A 38 39.26 -1.68 -28.37
C ALA A 38 38.47 -2.29 -29.56
N PHE A 39 39.02 -3.29 -30.25
CA PHE A 39 38.40 -3.99 -31.38
C PHE A 39 38.02 -5.45 -31.04
N GLY A 40 38.15 -5.88 -29.78
CA GLY A 40 37.63 -7.14 -29.26
C GLY A 40 38.68 -8.07 -28.66
N ILE A 41 38.29 -9.33 -28.48
CA ILE A 41 39.12 -10.40 -27.92
C ILE A 41 39.66 -11.24 -29.09
N VAL A 42 40.97 -11.41 -29.17
CA VAL A 42 41.64 -12.19 -30.22
C VAL A 42 42.72 -13.09 -29.63
N PRO A 43 42.94 -14.31 -30.16
CA PRO A 43 44.07 -15.14 -29.77
C PRO A 43 45.40 -14.42 -29.98
N ILE A 44 46.32 -14.50 -29.04
CA ILE A 44 47.59 -13.75 -29.07
C ILE A 44 48.44 -14.10 -30.31
N GLY A 45 48.34 -15.34 -30.81
CA GLY A 45 49.00 -15.79 -32.03
C GLY A 45 48.42 -15.21 -33.33
N SER A 46 47.27 -14.54 -33.26
CA SER A 46 46.60 -13.89 -34.40
C SER A 46 46.78 -12.36 -34.42
N VAL A 47 47.47 -11.80 -33.43
CA VAL A 47 47.70 -10.36 -33.32
C VAL A 47 48.95 -9.99 -34.13
N SER A 48 48.79 -9.15 -35.15
CA SER A 48 49.92 -8.62 -35.91
C SER A 48 50.77 -7.69 -35.03
N SER A 49 52.07 -7.60 -35.33
CA SER A 49 52.99 -6.66 -34.66
C SER A 49 52.51 -5.20 -34.77
N ASP A 50 51.86 -4.84 -35.87
CA ASP A 50 51.22 -3.52 -36.05
C ASP A 50 50.02 -3.30 -35.12
N ARG A 51 49.23 -4.36 -34.85
CA ARG A 51 48.09 -4.29 -33.92
C ARG A 51 48.57 -4.23 -32.47
N LEU A 52 49.64 -4.94 -32.12
CA LEU A 52 50.33 -4.78 -30.82
C LEU A 52 50.87 -3.35 -30.68
N LEU A 53 51.50 -2.80 -31.70
CA LEU A 53 52.00 -1.42 -31.67
C LEU A 53 50.87 -0.40 -31.54
N ARG A 54 49.74 -0.56 -32.25
CA ARG A 54 48.57 0.36 -32.17
C ARG A 54 47.75 0.23 -30.90
N SER A 55 47.71 -0.95 -30.29
CA SER A 55 47.06 -1.17 -29.00
C SER A 55 47.94 -0.73 -27.82
N VAL A 56 49.27 -0.80 -27.96
CA VAL A 56 50.25 -0.34 -26.96
C VAL A 56 50.56 1.15 -27.09
N THR A 57 50.42 1.75 -28.29
CA THR A 57 50.38 3.21 -28.41
C THR A 57 48.98 3.71 -28.05
N GLN A 58 48.65 3.58 -26.77
CA GLN A 58 47.95 4.67 -26.09
C GLN A 58 48.79 5.91 -26.41
N ARG A 59 48.34 6.75 -27.33
CA ARG A 59 48.98 8.06 -27.55
C ARG A 59 48.74 8.83 -26.26
N VAL A 60 49.64 8.66 -25.32
CA VAL A 60 49.78 9.50 -24.13
C VAL A 60 50.11 10.87 -24.70
N SER A 61 49.12 11.74 -24.77
CA SER A 61 49.34 13.13 -25.17
C SER A 61 50.10 13.84 -24.06
N ASP A 62 51.26 14.39 -24.39
CA ASP A 62 51.93 15.39 -23.55
C ASP A 62 50.98 16.59 -23.35
N GLY A 63 50.88 17.01 -22.09
CA GLY A 63 49.79 17.83 -21.56
C GLY A 63 49.54 19.17 -22.28
N SER A 64 48.25 19.42 -22.54
CA SER A 64 47.52 20.71 -22.60
C SER A 64 46.23 20.44 -23.39
N ASN A 65 45.01 20.90 -23.08
CA ASN A 65 44.42 21.73 -22.02
C ASN A 65 42.99 21.19 -21.83
N GLU A 66 42.54 20.99 -20.59
CA GLU A 66 41.21 20.49 -20.18
C GLU A 66 40.81 19.10 -20.71
N ALA A 67 40.83 18.10 -19.82
CA ALA A 67 40.23 16.79 -20.07
C ALA A 67 38.68 16.84 -20.06
N SER A 68 38.02 15.98 -20.84
CA SER A 68 36.58 15.73 -20.68
C SER A 68 36.35 14.70 -19.57
N VAL A 69 35.56 15.05 -18.55
CA VAL A 69 35.26 14.16 -17.42
C VAL A 69 33.78 13.75 -17.48
N HIS A 70 33.52 12.45 -17.59
CA HIS A 70 32.18 11.90 -17.52
C HIS A 70 31.97 11.17 -16.20
N ILE A 71 30.93 11.54 -15.45
CA ILE A 71 30.63 10.92 -14.16
C ILE A 71 29.36 10.07 -14.22
N PHE A 72 29.46 8.88 -13.65
CA PHE A 72 28.38 7.93 -13.49
C PHE A 72 28.22 7.62 -12.01
N VAL A 73 27.00 7.74 -11.52
CA VAL A 73 26.69 7.47 -10.11
C VAL A 73 25.59 6.43 -10.06
N GLY A 74 25.86 5.33 -9.37
CA GLY A 74 24.99 4.16 -9.34
C GLY A 74 25.08 3.40 -8.01
N PRO A 75 23.93 2.93 -7.48
CA PRO A 75 22.56 3.24 -7.91
C PRO A 75 22.19 4.73 -7.68
N LYS A 76 21.14 5.22 -8.37
CA LYS A 76 20.68 6.62 -8.26
C LYS A 76 20.00 6.96 -6.94
N SER A 77 19.61 5.92 -6.21
CA SER A 77 19.09 5.99 -4.85
C SER A 77 19.77 4.93 -4.00
N LEU A 78 20.12 5.29 -2.77
CA LEU A 78 20.55 4.36 -1.73
C LEU A 78 19.66 4.55 -0.51
N GLU A 79 19.41 3.48 0.23
CA GLU A 79 18.66 3.54 1.48
C GLU A 79 19.54 4.14 2.58
N ALA A 80 18.94 4.92 3.48
CA ALA A 80 19.63 5.49 4.63
C ALA A 80 20.28 4.38 5.46
N GLY A 81 21.57 4.52 5.74
CA GLY A 81 22.35 3.49 6.44
C GLY A 81 22.49 2.14 5.72
N GLY A 82 22.08 2.06 4.45
CA GLY A 82 22.20 0.87 3.62
C GLY A 82 23.58 0.67 3.00
N ASP A 83 23.64 -0.18 1.98
CA ASP A 83 24.89 -0.50 1.28
C ASP A 83 25.47 0.69 0.49
N ASN A 84 26.77 0.63 0.25
CA ASN A 84 27.47 1.65 -0.53
C ASN A 84 27.09 1.58 -2.02
N GLY A 85 26.96 2.74 -2.64
CA GLY A 85 26.99 2.90 -4.09
C GLY A 85 28.39 3.28 -4.58
N LEU A 86 28.46 3.69 -5.85
CA LEU A 86 29.70 4.05 -6.51
C LEU A 86 29.51 5.34 -7.32
N ALA A 87 30.51 6.22 -7.27
CA ALA A 87 30.73 7.26 -8.26
C ALA A 87 31.97 6.90 -9.09
N THR A 88 31.78 6.83 -10.41
CA THR A 88 32.83 6.48 -11.37
C THR A 88 33.02 7.62 -12.35
N ALA A 89 34.26 8.07 -12.50
CA ALA A 89 34.66 9.04 -13.50
C ALA A 89 35.42 8.32 -14.64
N VAL A 90 35.04 8.64 -15.87
CA VAL A 90 35.79 8.31 -17.08
C VAL A 90 36.41 9.60 -17.60
N VAL A 91 37.73 9.64 -17.70
CA VAL A 91 38.47 10.84 -18.07
C VAL A 91 39.08 10.65 -19.45
N LEU A 92 38.74 11.58 -20.35
CA LEU A 92 39.21 11.60 -21.73
C LEU A 92 40.08 12.82 -21.97
N ASP A 93 41.16 12.68 -22.73
CA ASP A 93 41.96 13.80 -23.20
C ASP A 93 41.20 14.64 -24.26
N ALA A 94 41.84 15.72 -24.73
CA ALA A 94 41.27 16.61 -25.73
C ALA A 94 41.02 15.94 -27.11
N GLN A 95 41.58 14.74 -27.34
CA GLN A 95 41.40 13.94 -28.54
C GLN A 95 40.34 12.84 -28.35
N GLY A 96 39.76 12.72 -27.15
CA GLY A 96 38.76 11.71 -26.81
C GLY A 96 39.35 10.35 -26.44
N SER A 97 40.65 10.26 -26.14
CA SER A 97 41.29 9.02 -25.68
C SER A 97 41.33 8.97 -24.15
N LEU A 98 41.37 7.76 -23.58
CA LEU A 98 41.49 7.59 -22.12
C LEU A 98 42.82 8.16 -21.61
N VAL A 99 42.76 8.96 -20.55
CA VAL A 99 43.96 9.52 -19.91
C VAL A 99 44.86 8.41 -19.34
N PRO A 100 46.17 8.68 -19.16
CA PRO A 100 47.11 7.72 -18.60
C PRO A 100 46.73 7.30 -17.17
N ASP A 101 47.17 6.11 -16.78
CA ASP A 101 47.12 5.65 -15.39
C ASP A 101 47.90 6.60 -14.48
N GLY A 102 47.39 6.84 -13.28
CA GLY A 102 48.00 7.82 -12.37
C GLY A 102 47.59 9.27 -12.62
N THR A 103 46.52 9.51 -13.40
CA THR A 103 45.89 10.83 -13.47
C THR A 103 45.00 11.02 -12.24
N GLU A 104 45.20 12.11 -11.49
CA GLU A 104 44.40 12.41 -10.30
C GLU A 104 42.98 12.84 -10.67
N VAL A 105 42.00 12.20 -10.02
CA VAL A 105 40.57 12.56 -10.08
C VAL A 105 40.06 12.84 -8.69
N THR A 106 39.60 14.06 -8.46
CA THR A 106 38.98 14.48 -7.19
C THR A 106 37.46 14.46 -7.33
N PHE A 107 36.79 13.75 -6.43
CA PHE A 107 35.33 13.63 -6.37
C PHE A 107 34.74 14.56 -5.31
N PHE A 108 33.58 15.14 -5.64
CA PHE A 108 32.85 16.06 -4.77
C PHE A 108 31.42 15.59 -4.54
N LEU A 109 30.93 15.75 -3.31
CA LEU A 109 29.55 15.57 -2.90
C LEU A 109 29.05 16.89 -2.29
N ASP A 110 28.08 17.54 -2.97
CA ASP A 110 27.58 18.88 -2.64
C ASP A 110 28.70 19.92 -2.39
N GLY A 111 29.77 19.83 -3.18
CA GLY A 111 30.91 20.74 -3.13
C GLY A 111 31.99 20.36 -2.10
N GLN A 112 31.75 19.37 -1.25
CA GLN A 112 32.76 18.83 -0.35
C GLN A 112 33.55 17.71 -1.04
N GLU A 113 34.89 17.76 -0.95
CA GLU A 113 35.74 16.67 -1.42
C GLU A 113 35.48 15.38 -0.61
N ILE A 114 35.20 14.30 -1.32
CA ILE A 114 34.97 12.96 -0.73
C ILE A 114 36.12 11.99 -1.00
N GLY A 115 37.02 12.34 -1.92
CA GLY A 115 38.23 11.57 -2.17
C GLY A 115 38.91 11.95 -3.47
N THR A 116 40.23 11.74 -3.50
CA THR A 116 41.07 11.86 -4.68
C THR A 116 41.67 10.50 -5.03
N ILE A 117 41.38 10.01 -6.23
CA ILE A 117 41.74 8.66 -6.70
C ILE A 117 42.48 8.76 -8.03
N GLN A 118 43.53 7.96 -8.17
CA GLN A 118 44.28 7.84 -9.42
C GLN A 118 43.53 6.99 -10.44
N THR A 119 43.52 7.41 -11.70
CA THR A 119 42.95 6.61 -12.79
C THR A 119 43.68 5.28 -12.97
N ARG A 120 42.91 4.26 -13.33
CA ARG A 120 43.38 3.01 -13.93
C ARG A 120 42.54 2.74 -15.18
N TYR A 121 43.20 2.61 -16.33
CA TYR A 121 42.61 2.60 -17.66
C TYR A 121 41.71 3.81 -17.92
N GLY A 122 42.13 5.01 -17.49
CA GLY A 122 41.35 6.25 -17.61
C GLY A 122 40.07 6.31 -16.77
N ILE A 123 39.90 5.38 -15.82
CA ILE A 123 38.72 5.29 -14.95
C ILE A 123 39.15 5.45 -13.49
N ALA A 124 38.41 6.26 -12.73
CA ALA A 124 38.54 6.38 -11.28
C ALA A 124 37.19 6.11 -10.61
N THR A 125 37.17 5.46 -9.46
CA THR A 125 35.94 5.13 -8.73
C THR A 125 36.10 5.37 -7.24
N VAL A 126 35.10 5.97 -6.62
CA VAL A 126 35.00 6.20 -5.18
C VAL A 126 33.70 5.58 -4.64
N PRO A 127 33.73 4.90 -3.47
CA PRO A 127 32.51 4.46 -2.81
C PRO A 127 31.67 5.65 -2.33
N LEU A 128 30.36 5.55 -2.49
CA LEU A 128 29.39 6.48 -1.91
C LEU A 128 28.67 5.78 -0.77
N ALA A 129 29.04 6.09 0.47
CA ALA A 129 28.35 5.58 1.64
C ALA A 129 27.12 6.45 1.94
N PRO A 130 25.89 5.89 2.01
CA PRO A 130 24.72 6.65 2.41
C PRO A 130 24.82 7.02 3.89
N GLY A 131 24.51 8.29 4.20
CA GLY A 131 24.31 8.71 5.58
C GLY A 131 22.99 8.17 6.16
N SER A 132 22.68 8.56 7.39
CA SER A 132 21.40 8.23 8.04
C SER A 132 20.27 9.22 7.67
N VAL A 133 20.54 10.25 6.87
CA VAL A 133 19.58 11.31 6.55
C VAL A 133 19.15 11.18 5.10
N ALA A 134 17.84 11.04 4.87
CA ALA A 134 17.25 10.99 3.54
C ALA A 134 17.28 12.38 2.87
N VAL A 135 18.11 12.53 1.85
CA VAL A 135 18.31 13.80 1.13
C VAL A 135 18.90 13.56 -0.26
N GLY A 136 18.71 14.51 -1.17
CA GLY A 136 19.36 14.50 -2.49
C GLY A 136 20.72 15.19 -2.44
N PHE A 137 21.69 14.62 -3.13
CA PHE A 137 23.05 15.16 -3.26
C PHE A 137 23.43 15.38 -4.73
N SER A 138 24.37 16.29 -4.93
CA SER A 138 25.04 16.57 -6.19
C SER A 138 26.42 15.92 -6.18
N VAL A 139 26.74 15.16 -7.22
CA VAL A 139 28.06 14.53 -7.36
C VAL A 139 28.75 15.12 -8.58
N GLY A 140 30.04 15.42 -8.43
CA GLY A 140 30.92 15.87 -9.51
C GLY A 140 32.31 15.29 -9.37
N ALA A 141 33.09 15.38 -10.44
CA ALA A 141 34.50 15.02 -10.46
C ALA A 141 35.31 16.06 -11.25
N VAL A 142 36.56 16.26 -10.84
CA VAL A 142 37.52 17.14 -11.50
C VAL A 142 38.80 16.35 -11.75
N ALA A 143 39.34 16.46 -12.97
CA ALA A 143 40.60 15.81 -13.36
C ALA A 143 41.28 16.60 -14.48
N ALA A 144 42.60 16.72 -14.43
CA ALA A 144 43.42 17.33 -15.49
C ALA A 144 42.85 18.66 -16.06
N GLY A 145 42.39 19.54 -15.15
CA GLY A 145 41.80 20.84 -15.49
C GLY A 145 40.36 20.81 -15.98
N GLY A 146 39.79 19.63 -16.23
CA GLY A 146 38.39 19.45 -16.63
C GLY A 146 37.45 19.15 -15.47
N GLN A 147 36.19 19.57 -15.60
CA GLN A 147 35.12 19.28 -14.64
C GLN A 147 34.01 18.45 -15.29
N SER A 148 33.47 17.50 -14.55
CA SER A 148 32.34 16.71 -15.00
C SER A 148 31.04 17.50 -15.03
N GLN A 149 30.07 17.02 -15.81
CA GLN A 149 28.67 17.42 -15.59
C GLN A 149 28.21 16.99 -14.19
N ARG A 150 27.22 17.71 -13.65
CA ARG A 150 26.59 17.37 -12.37
C ARG A 150 25.79 16.09 -12.52
N ALA A 151 26.09 15.09 -11.70
CA ALA A 151 25.21 13.95 -11.47
C ALA A 151 24.39 14.17 -10.19
N THR A 152 23.21 13.56 -10.14
CA THR A 152 22.39 13.50 -8.92
C THR A 152 22.37 12.08 -8.37
N TYR A 153 22.27 12.00 -7.05
CA TYR A 153 22.12 10.80 -6.25
C TYR A 153 21.26 11.14 -5.04
N ARG A 154 20.48 10.20 -4.52
CA ARG A 154 19.58 10.44 -3.38
C ARG A 154 19.71 9.36 -2.32
N VAL A 155 19.73 9.77 -1.06
CA VAL A 155 19.46 8.87 0.06
C VAL A 155 17.95 8.85 0.29
N THR A 156 17.33 7.68 0.23
CA THR A 156 15.91 7.45 0.56
C THR A 156 15.77 6.96 2.00
N PRO A 157 14.60 7.11 2.62
CA PRO A 157 14.31 6.47 3.91
C PRO A 157 14.52 4.95 3.82
N ASP A 158 14.91 4.34 4.94
CA ASP A 158 14.98 2.88 5.05
C ASP A 158 13.56 2.31 5.16
N VAL A 159 13.05 1.80 4.02
CA VAL A 159 11.70 1.24 3.91
C VAL A 159 11.54 -0.02 4.79
N GLY A 160 12.63 -0.76 5.00
CA GLY A 160 12.65 -1.99 5.79
C GLY A 160 12.49 -1.77 7.29
N SER A 161 12.72 -0.55 7.78
CA SER A 161 12.60 -0.19 9.20
C SER A 161 11.51 0.83 9.51
N LEU A 162 10.59 1.09 8.56
CA LEU A 162 9.51 2.05 8.79
C LEU A 162 8.65 1.64 9.99
N SER A 163 8.48 2.60 10.91
CA SER A 163 7.51 2.56 11.98
C SER A 163 6.23 3.27 11.53
N VAL A 164 5.14 2.52 11.44
CA VAL A 164 3.83 3.07 11.04
C VAL A 164 3.07 3.48 12.30
N GLY A 165 3.13 4.78 12.62
CA GLY A 165 2.37 5.35 13.71
C GLY A 165 0.86 5.32 13.42
N LEU A 166 0.04 5.20 14.48
CA LEU A 166 -1.40 5.45 14.40
C LEU A 166 -1.75 6.62 15.32
N LEU A 167 -2.59 7.54 14.84
CA LEU A 167 -3.05 8.66 15.66
C LEU A 167 -3.82 8.16 16.90
N PRO A 168 -3.63 8.81 18.06
CA PRO A 168 -3.95 8.27 19.39
C PRO A 168 -5.44 8.03 19.68
N GLN A 169 -6.38 8.54 18.90
CA GLN A 169 -7.78 8.07 18.91
C GLN A 169 -8.43 8.29 17.54
N LEU A 170 -9.02 7.24 16.96
CA LEU A 170 -10.13 7.44 16.04
C LEU A 170 -11.31 7.90 16.89
N LYS A 171 -11.80 9.13 16.65
CA LYS A 171 -13.04 9.59 17.27
C LYS A 171 -14.15 8.61 16.92
N SER A 172 -15.14 8.44 17.81
CA SER A 172 -16.34 7.68 17.46
C SER A 172 -16.92 8.22 16.16
N VAL A 173 -17.11 7.34 15.19
CA VAL A 173 -17.59 7.69 13.85
C VAL A 173 -19.08 7.36 13.74
N SER A 174 -19.88 8.25 13.19
CA SER A 174 -21.31 8.02 13.00
C SER A 174 -21.56 7.18 11.75
N HIS A 175 -22.56 6.29 11.79
CA HIS A 175 -23.06 5.63 10.57
C HIS A 175 -23.51 6.65 9.51
N GLU A 176 -23.51 6.24 8.24
CA GLU A 176 -23.85 7.06 7.08
C GLU A 176 -22.97 8.31 6.87
N THR A 177 -21.80 8.36 7.50
CA THR A 177 -20.81 9.43 7.28
C THR A 177 -19.56 8.92 6.58
N LEU A 178 -18.91 9.82 5.83
CA LEU A 178 -17.54 9.61 5.37
C LEU A 178 -16.58 9.95 6.51
N ALA A 179 -15.93 8.92 7.07
CA ALA A 179 -14.94 9.08 8.12
C ALA A 179 -13.54 9.17 7.51
N PRO A 180 -12.77 10.25 7.79
CA PRO A 180 -11.36 10.28 7.45
C PRO A 180 -10.55 9.42 8.42
N PHE A 181 -9.55 8.75 7.89
CA PHE A 181 -8.50 8.08 8.63
C PHE A 181 -7.16 8.64 8.16
N THR A 182 -6.33 9.01 9.13
CA THR A 182 -4.96 9.47 8.92
C THR A 182 -4.06 8.64 9.83
N SER A 183 -3.03 8.01 9.27
CA SER A 183 -1.99 7.39 10.08
C SER A 183 -1.26 8.46 10.90
N GLY A 184 -0.54 8.03 11.93
CA GLY A 184 0.52 8.87 12.49
C GLY A 184 1.67 9.04 11.49
N PRO A 185 2.70 9.83 11.86
CA PRO A 185 3.92 9.92 11.08
C PRO A 185 4.54 8.55 10.85
N ILE A 186 4.98 8.31 9.62
CA ILE A 186 5.65 7.09 9.18
C ILE A 186 7.13 7.44 9.01
N LEU A 187 7.95 6.91 9.91
CA LEU A 187 9.36 7.25 10.02
C LEU A 187 10.21 5.98 10.01
N ASP A 188 11.37 6.00 9.35
CA ASP A 188 12.36 4.93 9.47
C ASP A 188 13.08 4.96 10.84
N GLN A 189 13.99 4.01 11.06
CA GLN A 189 14.78 3.95 12.29
C GLN A 189 15.69 5.16 12.55
N TYR A 190 15.98 5.97 11.53
CA TYR A 190 16.79 7.18 11.61
C TYR A 190 15.95 8.45 11.76
N GLY A 191 14.62 8.32 11.77
CA GLY A 191 13.69 9.44 11.83
C GLY A 191 13.42 10.11 10.49
N ASN A 192 13.81 9.50 9.37
CA ASN A 192 13.47 9.99 8.05
C ASN A 192 12.00 9.72 7.75
N VAL A 193 11.34 10.72 7.20
CA VAL A 193 9.95 10.61 6.77
C VAL A 193 9.86 9.76 5.51
N VAL A 194 8.94 8.80 5.48
CA VAL A 194 8.69 7.97 4.28
C VAL A 194 8.40 8.83 3.05
N ASP A 195 8.90 8.39 1.90
CA ASP A 195 8.71 9.08 0.63
C ASP A 195 7.24 9.16 0.22
N ASP A 196 6.87 10.28 -0.41
CA ASP A 196 5.55 10.44 -1.03
C ASP A 196 5.34 9.42 -2.15
N GLY A 197 4.12 8.89 -2.24
CA GLY A 197 3.78 7.88 -3.25
C GLY A 197 4.19 6.46 -2.89
N THR A 198 4.77 6.22 -1.70
CA THR A 198 4.98 4.87 -1.18
C THR A 198 3.64 4.17 -1.03
N ALA A 199 3.52 2.96 -1.56
CA ALA A 199 2.29 2.19 -1.53
C ALA A 199 1.88 1.89 -0.08
N ALA A 200 0.65 2.23 0.26
CA ALA A 200 0.09 2.00 1.57
C ALA A 200 -1.33 1.45 1.47
N SER A 201 -1.81 0.85 2.55
CA SER A 201 -3.20 0.45 2.65
C SER A 201 -3.67 0.49 4.10
N ILE A 202 -4.96 0.66 4.26
CA ILE A 202 -5.63 0.59 5.56
C ILE A 202 -6.60 -0.57 5.49
N VAL A 203 -6.48 -1.48 6.45
CA VAL A 203 -7.34 -2.65 6.57
C VAL A 203 -8.23 -2.45 7.79
N LEU A 204 -9.53 -2.43 7.57
CA LEU A 204 -10.54 -2.39 8.61
C LEU A 204 -11.07 -3.81 8.82
N PHE A 205 -10.79 -4.42 9.95
CA PHE A 205 -11.34 -5.70 10.36
C PHE A 205 -12.66 -5.47 11.10
N HIS A 206 -13.76 -5.94 10.49
CA HIS A 206 -15.10 -5.91 11.07
C HIS A 206 -15.30 -7.10 12.00
N ASP A 207 -14.75 -8.25 11.62
CA ASP A 207 -14.59 -9.45 12.44
C ASP A 207 -13.41 -10.31 11.90
N VAL A 208 -13.33 -11.58 12.29
CA VAL A 208 -12.25 -12.49 11.89
C VAL A 208 -12.23 -12.78 10.38
N ASN A 209 -13.36 -12.71 9.70
CA ASN A 209 -13.53 -13.11 8.29
C ASN A 209 -13.97 -11.97 7.37
N HIS A 210 -14.45 -10.85 7.93
CA HIS A 210 -14.90 -9.70 7.17
C HIS A 210 -13.98 -8.51 7.40
N PHE A 211 -13.45 -7.97 6.30
CA PHE A 211 -12.61 -6.79 6.32
C PHE A 211 -12.86 -5.90 5.11
N SER A 212 -12.58 -4.61 5.27
CA SER A 212 -12.48 -3.66 4.17
C SER A 212 -11.02 -3.34 3.90
N TYR A 213 -10.63 -3.36 2.62
CA TYR A 213 -9.31 -2.99 2.16
C TYR A 213 -9.36 -1.62 1.48
N LEU A 214 -8.61 -0.67 2.00
CA LEU A 214 -8.60 0.72 1.54
C LEU A 214 -7.20 1.06 1.02
N PRO A 215 -6.94 0.94 -0.29
CA PRO A 215 -5.65 1.29 -0.86
C PRO A 215 -5.42 2.80 -0.77
N THR A 216 -4.20 3.19 -0.45
CA THR A 216 -3.79 4.60 -0.43
C THR A 216 -2.29 4.71 -0.75
N ARG A 217 -1.74 5.91 -0.60
CA ARG A 217 -0.32 6.19 -0.71
C ARG A 217 0.09 7.14 0.40
N THR A 218 1.37 7.13 0.72
CA THR A 218 1.93 8.11 1.64
C THR A 218 1.93 9.50 1.01
N VAL A 219 1.57 10.50 1.81
CA VAL A 219 1.66 11.92 1.49
C VAL A 219 2.17 12.63 2.73
N ARG A 220 3.27 13.36 2.61
CA ARG A 220 3.94 14.09 3.71
C ARG A 220 4.14 13.22 4.95
N GLY A 221 4.55 11.97 4.75
CA GLY A 221 4.85 11.07 5.86
C GLY A 221 3.66 10.41 6.53
N SER A 222 2.45 10.51 5.99
CA SER A 222 1.26 9.86 6.53
C SER A 222 0.47 9.16 5.43
N ALA A 223 -0.34 8.17 5.79
CA ALA A 223 -1.27 7.49 4.91
C ALA A 223 -2.69 7.94 5.26
N ASP A 224 -3.38 8.53 4.28
CA ASP A 224 -4.71 9.11 4.43
C ASP A 224 -5.74 8.38 3.57
N VAL A 225 -6.93 8.11 4.12
CA VAL A 225 -8.06 7.61 3.34
C VAL A 225 -9.38 8.03 3.98
N SER A 226 -10.44 8.09 3.21
CA SER A 226 -11.80 8.22 3.73
C SER A 226 -12.59 6.96 3.42
N PHE A 227 -13.46 6.54 4.34
CA PHE A 227 -14.34 5.40 4.14
C PHE A 227 -15.76 5.72 4.60
N LEU A 228 -16.74 5.05 4.01
CA LEU A 228 -18.13 5.14 4.43
C LEU A 228 -18.35 4.20 5.62
N VAL A 229 -18.83 4.75 6.74
CA VAL A 229 -18.99 4.01 8.02
C VAL A 229 -20.19 3.05 7.98
N ARG A 230 -21.04 3.13 6.95
CA ARG A 230 -22.26 2.33 6.80
C ARG A 230 -22.06 0.83 7.04
N ASP A 231 -20.99 0.26 6.50
CA ASP A 231 -20.74 -1.18 6.55
C ASP A 231 -19.82 -1.59 7.72
N VAL A 232 -19.53 -0.64 8.63
CA VAL A 232 -18.68 -0.88 9.79
C VAL A 232 -19.55 -1.25 10.99
N PRO A 233 -19.33 -2.41 11.63
CA PRO A 233 -20.04 -2.78 12.85
C PRO A 233 -19.69 -1.81 13.99
N SER A 234 -20.42 -1.90 15.10
CA SER A 234 -20.22 -1.03 16.28
C SER A 234 -18.79 -1.05 16.84
N PHE A 235 -18.01 -2.07 16.51
CA PHE A 235 -16.61 -2.22 16.87
C PHE A 235 -15.82 -2.71 15.65
N ALA A 236 -14.71 -2.07 15.33
CA ALA A 236 -13.80 -2.51 14.29
C ALA A 236 -12.34 -2.30 14.70
N GLN A 237 -11.44 -3.06 14.10
CA GLN A 237 -10.01 -2.89 14.25
C GLN A 237 -9.40 -2.33 12.96
N VAL A 238 -8.37 -1.52 13.08
CA VAL A 238 -7.66 -0.91 11.98
C VAL A 238 -6.18 -1.25 12.05
N VAL A 239 -5.62 -1.56 10.88
CA VAL A 239 -4.19 -1.74 10.65
C VAL A 239 -3.81 -0.93 9.42
N THR A 240 -2.71 -0.20 9.51
CA THR A 240 -2.10 0.47 8.35
C THR A 240 -0.89 -0.35 7.91
N ASN A 241 -0.79 -0.58 6.61
CA ASN A 241 0.34 -1.23 5.96
C ASN A 241 1.04 -0.21 5.06
N VAL A 242 2.37 -0.15 5.13
CA VAL A 242 3.23 0.66 4.25
C VAL A 242 4.39 -0.23 3.78
N GLY A 243 4.41 -0.58 2.50
CA GLY A 243 5.34 -1.59 1.98
C GLY A 243 5.14 -2.96 2.64
N SER A 244 6.12 -3.41 3.42
CA SER A 244 6.08 -4.64 4.23
C SER A 244 5.83 -4.38 5.72
N GLN A 245 5.71 -3.12 6.13
CA GLN A 245 5.61 -2.72 7.53
C GLN A 245 4.15 -2.53 7.94
N LEU A 246 3.80 -3.09 9.10
CA LEU A 246 2.46 -2.99 9.67
C LEU A 246 2.48 -2.08 10.89
N SER A 247 1.42 -1.32 11.06
CA SER A 247 1.15 -0.62 12.32
C SER A 247 0.76 -1.61 13.42
N THR A 248 0.73 -1.12 14.66
CA THR A 248 -0.03 -1.79 15.72
C THR A 248 -1.51 -1.86 15.37
N VAL A 249 -2.21 -2.91 15.82
CA VAL A 249 -3.66 -3.03 15.67
C VAL A 249 -4.34 -2.05 16.61
N ARG A 250 -5.34 -1.31 16.12
CA ARG A 250 -6.07 -0.33 16.92
C ARG A 250 -7.57 -0.52 16.77
N ALA A 251 -8.29 -0.48 17.88
CA ALA A 251 -9.75 -0.55 17.85
C ALA A 251 -10.37 0.84 17.76
N PHE A 252 -11.54 0.92 17.12
CA PHE A 252 -12.44 2.06 17.21
C PHE A 252 -13.89 1.60 17.24
N ASN A 253 -14.76 2.47 17.75
CA ASN A 253 -16.18 2.20 17.82
C ASN A 253 -16.91 3.05 16.78
N ALA A 254 -17.81 2.41 16.02
CA ALA A 254 -18.82 3.11 15.26
C ALA A 254 -20.02 3.37 16.17
N VAL A 255 -20.46 4.62 16.25
CA VAL A 255 -21.69 4.99 16.97
C VAL A 255 -22.84 4.29 16.24
N PRO A 256 -23.68 3.48 16.91
CA PRO A 256 -24.78 2.78 16.26
C PRO A 256 -25.75 3.74 15.58
N ILE A 257 -26.50 3.23 14.59
CA ILE A 257 -27.59 3.96 13.97
C ILE A 257 -28.62 4.30 15.05
N ILE A 258 -28.78 5.59 15.32
CA ILE A 258 -29.87 6.13 16.12
C ILE A 258 -30.89 6.66 15.12
N PHE A 259 -32.15 6.26 15.28
CA PHE A 259 -33.23 6.79 14.47
C PHE A 259 -33.78 8.08 15.07
N ASP A 260 -34.39 8.92 14.23
CA ASP A 260 -35.26 9.97 14.70
C ASP A 260 -36.43 9.36 15.49
N ALA A 261 -36.85 10.06 16.55
CA ALA A 261 -37.85 9.55 17.49
C ALA A 261 -39.25 9.45 16.86
N ASP A 262 -39.55 10.32 15.89
CA ASP A 262 -40.80 10.31 15.13
C ASP A 262 -40.66 9.45 13.88
N LEU A 263 -40.84 8.14 14.03
CA LEU A 263 -40.99 7.23 12.90
C LEU A 263 -42.48 7.19 12.50
N PRO A 264 -42.88 7.72 11.33
CA PRO A 264 -44.29 7.76 10.95
C PRO A 264 -44.81 6.37 10.60
N VAL A 265 -46.07 6.11 10.98
CA VAL A 265 -46.78 4.87 10.68
C VAL A 265 -48.14 5.21 10.10
N ARG A 266 -48.50 4.54 9.02
CA ARG A 266 -49.84 4.61 8.43
C ARG A 266 -50.38 3.20 8.21
N LEU A 267 -51.63 3.02 8.63
CA LEU A 267 -52.45 1.84 8.30
C LEU A 267 -53.56 2.31 7.38
N SER A 268 -53.63 1.78 6.17
CA SER A 268 -54.68 2.14 5.20
C SER A 268 -55.54 0.93 4.86
N VAL A 269 -56.86 1.09 4.86
CA VAL A 269 -57.79 -0.01 4.53
C VAL A 269 -57.68 -0.39 3.04
N GLN A 270 -57.51 -1.67 2.75
CA GLN A 270 -57.64 -2.24 1.40
C GLN A 270 -58.98 -2.97 1.29
N ALA A 271 -60.04 -2.21 0.96
CA ALA A 271 -61.43 -2.68 0.99
C ALA A 271 -61.67 -3.96 0.18
N ASP A 272 -61.06 -4.04 -1.01
CA ASP A 272 -61.20 -5.19 -1.92
C ASP A 272 -60.62 -6.49 -1.36
N LEU A 273 -59.68 -6.40 -0.40
CA LEU A 273 -58.89 -7.53 0.09
C LEU A 273 -59.15 -7.87 1.57
N ARG A 274 -60.02 -7.12 2.27
CA ARG A 274 -60.19 -7.20 3.74
C ARG A 274 -58.84 -7.24 4.47
N ALA A 275 -57.93 -6.40 4.02
CA ALA A 275 -56.58 -6.28 4.50
C ALA A 275 -56.27 -4.81 4.79
N MET A 276 -55.13 -4.55 5.42
CA MET A 276 -54.60 -3.19 5.58
C MET A 276 -53.25 -3.10 4.88
N LEU A 277 -52.95 -1.96 4.28
CA LEU A 277 -51.59 -1.59 3.90
C LEU A 277 -50.92 -0.96 5.11
N LEU A 278 -49.85 -1.58 5.59
CA LEU A 278 -48.96 -1.01 6.61
C LEU A 278 -47.81 -0.30 5.91
N GLU A 279 -47.66 0.99 6.18
CA GLU A 279 -46.51 1.79 5.76
C GLU A 279 -45.80 2.33 7.00
N ILE A 280 -44.48 2.10 7.08
CA ILE A 280 -43.63 2.56 8.18
C ILE A 280 -42.48 3.35 7.56
N GLY A 281 -42.36 4.63 7.88
CA GLY A 281 -41.29 5.49 7.39
C GLY A 281 -41.74 6.90 6.99
N PRO A 282 -40.80 7.76 6.56
CA PRO A 282 -39.41 7.41 6.28
C PRO A 282 -38.60 7.09 7.54
N PHE A 283 -37.80 6.03 7.51
CA PHE A 283 -36.81 5.71 8.52
C PHE A 283 -35.66 6.71 8.41
N LEU A 284 -35.67 7.75 9.23
CA LEU A 284 -34.60 8.74 9.29
C LEU A 284 -33.64 8.41 10.42
N THR A 285 -32.34 8.48 10.13
CA THR A 285 -31.28 8.49 11.14
C THR A 285 -31.28 9.83 11.88
N SER A 286 -30.69 9.90 13.07
CA SER A 286 -30.50 11.16 13.82
C SER A 286 -29.67 12.21 13.07
N SER A 287 -28.97 11.80 12.02
CA SER A 287 -28.26 12.67 11.07
C SER A 287 -29.13 13.17 9.90
N GLY A 288 -30.41 12.80 9.84
CA GLY A 288 -31.34 13.20 8.77
C GLY A 288 -31.22 12.39 7.48
N HIS A 289 -30.39 11.34 7.46
CA HIS A 289 -30.29 10.43 6.31
C HIS A 289 -31.36 9.33 6.39
N GLN A 290 -31.93 8.95 5.25
CA GLN A 290 -32.81 7.79 5.18
C GLN A 290 -32.02 6.49 5.41
N LEU A 291 -32.66 5.53 6.06
CA LEU A 291 -32.14 4.18 6.16
C LEU A 291 -32.02 3.57 4.76
N THR A 292 -30.92 2.87 4.51
CA THR A 292 -30.62 2.32 3.19
C THR A 292 -31.60 1.25 2.75
N ASP A 293 -31.89 1.27 1.45
CA ASP A 293 -32.66 0.24 0.77
C ASP A 293 -32.07 -1.15 1.02
N GLY A 294 -32.95 -2.13 1.19
CA GLY A 294 -32.52 -3.48 1.57
C GLY A 294 -32.18 -3.62 3.06
N SER A 295 -32.39 -2.59 3.90
CA SER A 295 -32.36 -2.76 5.35
C SER A 295 -33.55 -3.62 5.81
N LYS A 296 -33.29 -4.61 6.65
CA LYS A 296 -34.34 -5.52 7.16
C LYS A 296 -35.15 -4.85 8.27
N VAL A 297 -36.47 -4.90 8.13
CA VAL A 297 -37.43 -4.45 9.15
C VAL A 297 -38.32 -5.61 9.55
N SER A 298 -38.63 -5.70 10.85
CA SER A 298 -39.62 -6.60 11.39
C SER A 298 -40.73 -5.78 12.06
N ALA A 299 -41.99 -6.09 11.76
CA ALA A 299 -43.14 -5.41 12.30
C ALA A 299 -44.13 -6.44 12.87
N THR A 300 -44.49 -6.31 14.14
CA THR A 300 -45.49 -7.16 14.80
C THR A 300 -46.72 -6.33 15.10
N ILE A 301 -47.84 -6.65 14.46
CA ILE A 301 -49.13 -6.02 14.72
C ILE A 301 -49.98 -6.94 15.60
N SER A 302 -50.69 -6.36 16.56
CA SER A 302 -51.61 -7.06 17.46
C SER A 302 -52.96 -6.36 17.49
N ASP A 303 -54.05 -7.12 17.45
CA ASP A 303 -55.40 -6.59 17.58
C ASP A 303 -55.87 -6.52 19.05
N SER A 304 -57.05 -5.91 19.25
CA SER A 304 -57.69 -5.80 20.57
C SER A 304 -58.11 -7.13 21.21
N ALA A 305 -58.20 -8.21 20.42
CA ALA A 305 -58.49 -9.56 20.89
C ALA A 305 -57.23 -10.35 21.29
N GLY A 306 -56.04 -9.75 21.12
CA GLY A 306 -54.75 -10.37 21.46
C GLY A 306 -54.17 -11.25 20.35
N ASN A 307 -54.71 -11.22 19.14
CA ASN A 307 -54.09 -11.90 18.00
C ASN A 307 -52.93 -11.05 17.47
N SER A 308 -51.73 -11.64 17.41
CA SER A 308 -50.54 -10.99 16.89
C SER A 308 -50.03 -11.68 15.63
N ARG A 309 -49.46 -10.90 14.69
CA ARG A 309 -48.68 -11.46 13.58
C ARG A 309 -47.44 -10.61 13.33
N THR A 310 -46.34 -11.30 13.03
CA THR A 310 -45.07 -10.69 12.69
C THR A 310 -44.85 -10.76 11.19
N PHE A 311 -44.40 -9.65 10.63
CA PHE A 311 -44.02 -9.50 9.24
C PHE A 311 -42.58 -9.04 9.17
N SER A 312 -41.84 -9.50 8.17
CA SER A 312 -40.49 -8.98 7.89
C SER A 312 -40.34 -8.69 6.41
N GLY A 313 -39.57 -7.66 6.09
CA GLY A 313 -39.23 -7.32 4.72
C GLY A 313 -38.12 -6.30 4.68
N TRP A 314 -38.05 -5.57 3.58
CA TRP A 314 -36.94 -4.69 3.25
C TRP A 314 -37.45 -3.26 3.08
N VAL A 315 -36.65 -2.30 3.55
CA VAL A 315 -36.90 -0.89 3.30
C VAL A 315 -36.60 -0.57 1.84
N GLN A 316 -37.43 0.30 1.25
CA GLN A 316 -37.24 0.88 -0.07
C GLN A 316 -37.59 2.37 0.00
N ASP A 317 -36.71 3.23 -0.49
CA ASP A 317 -36.84 4.69 -0.45
C ASP A 317 -37.13 5.22 0.98
N GLY A 318 -36.48 4.58 1.97
CA GLY A 318 -36.67 4.89 3.39
C GLY A 318 -38.00 4.39 3.98
N VAL A 319 -38.86 3.70 3.23
CA VAL A 319 -40.17 3.20 3.70
C VAL A 319 -40.23 1.68 3.68
N PHE A 320 -40.84 1.08 4.71
CA PHE A 320 -41.27 -0.31 4.70
C PHE A 320 -42.78 -0.36 4.44
N SER A 321 -43.20 -1.04 3.38
CA SER A 321 -44.62 -1.21 3.04
C SER A 321 -45.02 -2.67 2.91
N ARG A 322 -46.19 -3.05 3.44
CA ARG A 322 -46.71 -4.41 3.34
C ARG A 322 -48.22 -4.50 3.52
N SER A 323 -48.89 -5.29 2.67
CA SER A 323 -50.26 -5.73 2.93
C SER A 323 -50.31 -6.73 4.09
N VAL A 324 -51.10 -6.43 5.11
CA VAL A 324 -51.33 -7.25 6.30
C VAL A 324 -52.78 -7.73 6.32
N ALA A 325 -52.97 -9.04 6.44
CA ALA A 325 -54.30 -9.67 6.44
C ALA A 325 -54.95 -9.60 7.84
N PHE A 326 -55.25 -8.39 8.29
CA PHE A 326 -56.03 -8.10 9.50
C PHE A 326 -57.34 -7.40 9.11
N ASP A 327 -58.44 -7.74 9.79
CA ASP A 327 -59.72 -7.07 9.59
C ASP A 327 -59.63 -5.67 10.24
N PRO A 328 -59.80 -4.57 9.48
CA PRO A 328 -59.73 -3.20 10.01
C PRO A 328 -60.68 -2.94 11.18
N ARG A 329 -61.77 -3.71 11.30
CA ARG A 329 -62.77 -3.58 12.39
C ARG A 329 -62.25 -4.03 13.75
N LEU A 330 -61.10 -4.68 13.81
CA LEU A 330 -60.48 -5.17 15.04
C LEU A 330 -59.60 -4.11 15.72
N ALA A 331 -59.58 -2.88 15.19
CA ALA A 331 -58.99 -1.73 15.83
C ALA A 331 -59.50 -1.55 17.29
N PRO A 332 -58.70 -0.95 18.18
CA PRO A 332 -57.36 -0.40 17.94
C PRO A 332 -56.27 -1.47 17.81
N PHE A 333 -55.22 -1.16 17.06
CA PHE A 333 -54.04 -2.01 16.90
C PHE A 333 -52.85 -1.53 17.74
N THR A 334 -52.02 -2.49 18.16
CA THR A 334 -50.69 -2.24 18.71
C THR A 334 -49.65 -2.68 17.69
N LEU A 335 -48.64 -1.85 17.42
CA LEU A 335 -47.56 -2.15 16.48
C LEU A 335 -46.21 -2.07 17.19
N VAL A 336 -45.40 -3.12 17.03
CA VAL A 336 -44.00 -3.15 17.45
C VAL A 336 -43.13 -3.26 16.21
N VAL A 337 -42.26 -2.29 15.99
CA VAL A 337 -41.34 -2.26 14.85
C VAL A 337 -39.91 -2.44 15.35
N GLU A 338 -39.15 -3.32 14.72
CA GLU A 338 -37.74 -3.53 14.96
C GLU A 338 -36.93 -3.31 13.67
N ALA A 339 -36.00 -2.36 13.73
CA ALA A 339 -35.09 -2.02 12.63
C ALA A 339 -33.70 -1.74 13.22
N GLN A 340 -32.63 -2.32 12.64
CA GLN A 340 -31.24 -2.10 13.09
C GLN A 340 -31.02 -2.23 14.62
N LYS A 341 -31.73 -3.19 15.26
CA LYS A 341 -31.74 -3.42 16.73
C LYS A 341 -32.40 -2.31 17.56
N THR A 342 -33.04 -1.34 16.93
CA THR A 342 -33.90 -0.34 17.58
C THR A 342 -35.35 -0.81 17.52
N LYS A 343 -36.08 -0.62 18.63
CA LYS A 343 -37.48 -1.00 18.79
C LYS A 343 -38.36 0.24 18.93
N PHE A 344 -39.45 0.30 18.17
CA PHE A 344 -40.50 1.31 18.25
C PHE A 344 -41.82 0.65 18.63
N GLU A 345 -42.60 1.30 19.48
CA GLU A 345 -43.90 0.79 19.93
C GLU A 345 -44.97 1.85 19.72
N TYR A 346 -46.06 1.45 19.08
CA TYR A 346 -47.22 2.28 18.80
C TYR A 346 -48.46 1.61 19.36
N PHE A 347 -49.33 2.41 19.96
CA PHE A 347 -50.54 1.96 20.60
C PHE A 347 -51.73 2.75 20.07
N GLY A 348 -52.90 2.12 20.02
CA GLY A 348 -54.13 2.82 19.65
C GLY A 348 -54.23 3.15 18.16
N LEU A 349 -53.53 2.43 17.28
CA LEU A 349 -53.55 2.71 15.84
C LEU A 349 -54.91 2.34 15.25
N GLU A 350 -55.47 3.25 14.46
CA GLU A 350 -56.66 3.02 13.64
C GLU A 350 -56.25 2.93 12.17
N ALA A 351 -57.07 2.24 11.37
CA ALA A 351 -56.85 2.18 9.93
C ALA A 351 -57.58 3.33 9.27
N ASP A 352 -56.83 4.17 8.55
CA ASP A 352 -57.40 5.22 7.73
C ASP A 352 -58.12 4.57 6.53
N ASP A 353 -59.32 5.06 6.20
CA ASP A 353 -59.95 4.69 4.94
C ASP A 353 -59.06 5.21 3.80
N TYR A 354 -58.51 4.30 2.99
CA TYR A 354 -57.80 4.65 1.77
C TYR A 354 -58.81 5.17 0.73
N SER A 355 -59.29 6.40 0.90
CA SER A 355 -59.95 7.11 -0.19
C SER A 355 -58.84 7.54 -1.13
N GLY A 356 -58.52 6.70 -2.11
CA GLY A 356 -57.52 6.99 -3.14
C GLY A 356 -57.74 8.41 -3.65
N GLY A 357 -56.80 9.30 -3.34
CA GLY A 357 -56.77 10.65 -3.85
C GLY A 357 -56.52 10.58 -5.34
N SER A 358 -57.60 10.52 -6.11
CA SER A 358 -57.62 11.04 -7.47
C SER A 358 -57.73 12.55 -7.37
N ASP A 359 -56.61 13.23 -7.15
CA ASP A 359 -56.48 14.65 -7.46
C ASP A 359 -55.25 14.79 -8.38
N ASN A 360 -55.51 15.45 -9.52
CA ASN A 360 -54.67 15.60 -10.72
C ASN A 360 -53.24 16.10 -10.48
#